data_AF-A0A1I7XGL8-F1
#
_entry.id   AF-A0A1I7XGL8-F1
#
_cell.length_a   1.000
_cell.length_b   1.000
_cell.length_c   1.000
_cell.angle_alpha   90.00
_cell.angle_beta   90.00
_cell.angle_gamma   90.00
#
_symmetry.space_group_name_H-M   'P 1'
#
loop_
_entity.id
_entity.type
_entity.pdbx_description
1 polymer ?
#
loop_
_entity_poly.entity_id
_entity_poly.type
_entity_poly.pdbx_seq_one_letter_code
_entity_poly.pdbx_strand_id
1 'polypeptide(L)'
;MGRASTLSLDERGQIKVLSTTGYTVKQIADVIKRSRKALMNFLRLQRNSADSITEIRGTCGIDATESTAWRILDKRPNTVRSRMKKCPQLAQAYNGERLCWARIFMRCD
;
A
#
# COMPACT_ATOMS: atom_id res chain seq x y z
N MET A 1 7.36 7.85 23.00
CA MET A 1 7.12 6.58 22.27
C MET A 1 7.91 6.60 20.97
N GLY A 2 8.81 5.64 20.74
CA GLY A 2 9.65 5.60 19.55
C GLY A 2 8.80 5.47 18.27
N ARG A 3 8.80 6.52 17.43
CA ARG A 3 8.18 6.48 16.11
C ARG A 3 8.91 5.43 15.27
N ALA A 4 8.18 4.52 14.65
CA ALA A 4 8.75 3.57 13.70
C ALA A 4 9.42 4.38 12.57
N SER A 5 10.72 4.17 12.36
CA SER A 5 11.46 4.81 11.29
C SER A 5 10.86 4.38 9.95
N THR A 6 10.17 5.33 9.30
CA THR A 6 9.65 5.18 7.94
C THR A 6 10.77 4.70 7.03
N LEU A 7 10.55 3.60 6.29
CA LEU A 7 11.51 3.07 5.31
C LEU A 7 11.91 4.19 4.33
N SER A 8 13.22 4.36 4.12
CA SER A 8 13.77 5.35 3.19
C SER A 8 13.47 4.97 1.74
N LEU A 9 13.65 5.90 0.81
CA LEU A 9 13.38 5.67 -0.61
C LEU A 9 14.27 4.56 -1.20
N ASP A 10 15.54 4.53 -0.80
CA ASP A 10 16.52 3.51 -1.19
C ASP A 10 16.13 2.12 -0.63
N GLU A 11 15.79 2.03 0.66
CA GLU A 11 15.33 0.78 1.27
C GLU A 11 14.09 0.25 0.56
N ARG A 12 13.12 1.12 0.22
CA ARG A 12 11.92 0.73 -0.54
C ARG A 12 12.27 0.18 -1.92
N GLY A 13 13.22 0.81 -2.61
CA GLY A 13 13.73 0.34 -3.90
C GLY A 13 14.35 -1.04 -3.80
N GLN A 14 15.23 -1.25 -2.82
CA GLN A 14 15.88 -2.53 -2.58
C GLN A 14 14.88 -3.64 -2.20
N ILE A 15 13.91 -3.34 -1.33
CA ILE A 15 12.85 -4.29 -0.96
C ILE A 15 12.08 -4.74 -2.20
N LYS A 16 11.73 -3.80 -3.09
CA LYS A 16 10.99 -4.11 -4.32
C LYS A 16 11.78 -5.07 -5.19
N VAL A 17 13.05 -4.76 -5.48
CA VAL A 17 13.93 -5.61 -6.30
C VAL A 17 14.04 -7.02 -5.71
N LEU A 18 14.39 -7.14 -4.42
CA LEU A 18 14.57 -8.45 -3.77
C LEU A 18 13.28 -9.27 -3.72
N SER A 19 12.14 -8.61 -3.49
CA SER A 19 10.83 -9.28 -3.49
C SER A 19 10.47 -9.81 -4.88
N THR A 20 10.79 -9.07 -5.94
CA THR A 20 10.58 -9.48 -7.33
C THR A 20 11.49 -10.65 -7.73
N THR A 21 12.72 -10.69 -7.19
CA THR A 21 13.66 -11.80 -7.39
C THR A 21 13.29 -13.06 -6.59
N GLY A 22 12.24 -13.02 -5.76
CA GLY A 22 11.73 -14.19 -5.04
C GLY A 22 12.34 -14.43 -3.65
N TYR A 23 13.06 -13.45 -3.09
CA TYR A 23 13.58 -13.57 -1.73
C TYR A 23 12.45 -13.60 -0.68
N THR A 24 12.65 -14.39 0.37
CA THR A 24 11.71 -14.44 1.49
C THR A 24 11.83 -13.20 2.37
N VAL A 25 10.75 -12.81 3.06
CA VAL A 25 10.74 -11.66 3.98
C VAL A 25 11.81 -11.78 5.07
N LYS A 26 12.17 -13.00 5.47
CA LYS A 26 13.27 -13.25 6.41
C LYS A 26 14.61 -12.83 5.82
N GLN A 27 14.93 -13.32 4.61
CA GLN A 27 16.17 -12.98 3.92
C GLN A 27 16.27 -11.48 3.63
N ILE A 28 15.17 -10.84 3.22
CA ILE A 28 15.13 -9.39 2.95
C ILE A 28 15.39 -8.59 4.24
N ALA A 29 14.82 -9.02 5.37
CA ALA A 29 15.09 -8.41 6.68
C ALA A 29 16.57 -8.50 7.07
N ASP A 30 17.18 -9.66 6.82
CA ASP A 30 18.59 -9.90 7.15
C ASP A 30 19.54 -9.08 6.26
N VAL A 31 19.17 -8.81 5.00
CA VAL A 31 19.94 -7.98 4.06
C VAL A 31 19.80 -6.49 4.39
N ILE A 32 18.57 -6.00 4.55
CA ILE A 32 18.26 -4.56 4.72
C ILE A 32 18.41 -4.14 6.19
N LYS A 33 18.65 -5.09 7.10
CA LYS A 33 18.78 -4.85 8.55
C LYS A 33 17.54 -4.15 9.14
N ARG A 34 16.37 -4.49 8.62
CA ARG A 34 15.07 -3.93 9.05
C ARG A 34 14.16 -5.00 9.62
N SER A 35 13.21 -4.59 10.45
CA SER A 35 12.27 -5.52 11.06
C SER A 35 11.38 -6.19 10.01
N ARG A 36 11.15 -7.50 10.16
CA ARG A 36 10.22 -8.26 9.29
C ARG A 36 8.83 -7.64 9.26
N LYS A 37 8.38 -7.04 10.36
CA LYS A 37 7.07 -6.39 10.48
C LYS A 37 6.96 -5.14 9.61
N ALA A 38 8.01 -4.30 9.57
CA ALA A 38 8.05 -3.13 8.70
C ALA A 38 8.03 -3.54 7.22
N LEU A 39 8.79 -4.57 6.85
CA LEU A 39 8.79 -5.13 5.49
C LEU A 39 7.43 -5.68 5.08
N MET A 40 6.80 -6.48 5.94
CA MET A 40 5.48 -7.05 5.69
C MET A 40 4.42 -5.96 5.47
N ASN A 41 4.44 -4.90 6.29
CA ASN A 41 3.52 -3.78 6.15
C ASN A 41 3.73 -3.02 4.84
N PHE A 42 4.99 -2.79 4.44
CA PHE A 42 5.32 -2.15 3.16
C PHE A 42 4.88 -2.99 1.96
N LEU A 43 5.23 -4.27 1.92
CA LEU A 43 4.84 -5.17 0.83
C LEU A 43 3.33 -5.32 0.72
N ARG A 44 2.61 -5.35 1.85
CA ARG A 44 1.14 -5.34 1.86
C ARG A 44 0.57 -4.04 1.30
N LEU A 45 1.10 -2.89 1.69
CA LEU A 45 0.65 -1.60 1.19
C LEU A 45 0.87 -1.47 -0.32
N GLN A 46 2.03 -1.95 -0.81
CA GLN A 46 2.33 -1.98 -2.24
C GLN A 46 1.39 -2.92 -3.01
N ARG A 47 1.02 -4.06 -2.42
CA ARG A 47 0.15 -5.07 -3.05
C ARG A 47 -1.33 -4.70 -3.02
N ASN A 48 -1.72 -3.78 -2.14
CA ASN A 48 -3.08 -3.25 -2.04
C ASN A 48 -3.28 -1.99 -2.91
N SER A 49 -2.53 -1.85 -4.00
CA SER A 49 -2.71 -0.76 -4.96
C SER A 49 -4.12 -0.82 -5.58
N ALA A 50 -4.70 0.36 -5.79
CA ALA A 50 -6.00 0.51 -6.44
C ALA A 50 -5.83 0.32 -7.95
N ASP A 51 -5.53 -0.90 -8.35
CA ASP A 51 -5.32 -1.25 -9.75
C ASP A 51 -6.67 -1.44 -10.44
N SER A 52 -6.75 -0.99 -11.69
CA SER A 52 -7.95 -1.18 -12.51
C SER A 52 -8.11 -2.65 -12.92
N ILE A 53 -9.34 -3.09 -13.17
CA ILE A 53 -9.59 -4.48 -13.63
C ILE A 53 -8.86 -4.78 -14.95
N THR A 54 -8.68 -3.78 -15.80
CA THR A 54 -7.94 -3.87 -17.06
C THR A 54 -6.45 -4.12 -16.81
N GLU A 55 -5.84 -3.41 -15.87
CA GLU A 55 -4.45 -3.64 -15.47
C GLU A 55 -4.26 -4.99 -14.79
N ILE A 56 -5.20 -5.42 -13.95
CA ILE A 56 -5.18 -6.76 -13.34
C ILE A 56 -5.21 -7.85 -14.42
N ARG A 57 -6.07 -7.70 -15.42
CA ARG A 57 -6.16 -8.66 -16.54
C ARG A 57 -4.86 -8.70 -17.34
N GLY A 58 -4.29 -7.54 -17.67
CA GLY A 58 -3.04 -7.45 -18.42
C GLY A 58 -1.85 -8.06 -17.68
N THR A 59 -1.70 -7.75 -16.38
CA THR A 59 -0.59 -8.28 -15.56
C THR A 59 -0.70 -9.77 -15.29
N CYS A 60 -1.92 -10.29 -15.15
CA CYS A 60 -2.16 -11.71 -14.88
C CYS A 60 -2.32 -12.55 -16.16
N GLY A 61 -2.21 -11.96 -17.36
CA GLY A 61 -2.39 -12.67 -18.63
C GLY A 61 -3.79 -13.28 -18.81
N ILE A 62 -4.82 -12.63 -18.27
CA ILE A 62 -6.19 -13.12 -18.33
C ILE A 62 -6.82 -12.67 -19.65
N ASP A 63 -6.82 -13.58 -20.64
CA ASP A 63 -7.53 -13.39 -21.91
C ASP A 63 -9.04 -13.71 -21.76
N ALA A 64 -9.72 -12.93 -20.93
CA ALA A 64 -11.15 -13.03 -20.70
C ALA A 64 -11.76 -11.63 -20.58
N THR A 65 -13.07 -11.46 -20.75
CA THR A 65 -13.75 -10.16 -20.60
C THR A 65 -13.63 -9.59 -19.18
N GLU A 66 -13.81 -8.27 -19.02
CA GLU A 66 -13.79 -7.62 -17.70
C GLU A 66 -14.79 -8.24 -16.72
N SER A 67 -16.00 -8.55 -17.17
CA SER A 67 -17.03 -9.20 -16.37
C SER A 67 -16.61 -10.60 -15.89
N THR A 68 -15.84 -11.32 -16.69
CA THR A 68 -15.29 -12.63 -16.32
C THR A 68 -14.18 -12.49 -15.29
N ALA A 69 -13.30 -11.50 -15.45
CA ALA A 69 -12.27 -11.17 -14.45
C ALA A 69 -12.90 -10.80 -13.10
N TRP A 70 -13.98 -10.02 -13.09
CA TRP A 70 -14.75 -9.74 -11.87
C TRP A 70 -15.29 -11.01 -11.21
N ARG A 71 -15.90 -11.92 -11.98
CA ARG A 71 -16.40 -13.20 -11.44
C ARG A 71 -15.29 -14.06 -10.82
N ILE A 72 -14.08 -14.03 -11.38
CA ILE A 72 -12.92 -14.74 -10.83
C ILE A 72 -12.52 -14.14 -9.48
N LEU A 73 -12.53 -12.81 -9.37
CA LEU A 73 -12.21 -12.11 -8.12
C LEU A 73 -13.30 -12.32 -7.06
N ASP A 74 -14.57 -12.25 -7.42
CA ASP A 74 -15.70 -12.41 -6.49
C ASP A 74 -15.79 -13.84 -5.90
N LYS A 75 -15.24 -14.85 -6.59
CA LYS A 75 -15.15 -16.22 -6.07
C LYS A 75 -14.14 -16.39 -4.93
N ARG A 76 -13.23 -15.43 -4.74
CA ARG A 76 -12.18 -15.52 -3.71
C ARG A 76 -12.73 -14.92 -2.40
N PRO A 77 -12.86 -15.69 -1.30
CA PRO A 77 -13.44 -15.21 -0.05
C PRO A 77 -12.60 -14.10 0.64
N ASN A 78 -11.33 -13.96 0.24
CA ASN A 78 -10.38 -13.01 0.83
C ASN A 78 -10.31 -11.68 0.06
N THR A 79 -11.11 -11.51 -1.01
CA THR A 79 -11.08 -10.32 -1.86
C THR A 79 -12.43 -9.63 -1.79
N VAL A 80 -12.46 -8.43 -1.23
CA VAL A 80 -13.68 -7.62 -1.09
C VAL A 80 -13.56 -6.37 -1.94
N ARG A 81 -14.50 -6.18 -2.86
CA ARG A 81 -14.63 -4.93 -3.59
C ARG A 81 -15.24 -3.87 -2.67
N SER A 82 -14.50 -2.79 -2.44
CA SER A 82 -15.00 -1.63 -1.72
C SER A 82 -14.84 -0.38 -2.58
N ARG A 83 -15.82 0.53 -2.51
CA ARG A 83 -15.75 1.83 -3.17
C ARG A 83 -15.32 2.86 -2.15
N MET A 84 -14.13 3.44 -2.34
CA MET A 84 -13.72 4.58 -1.54
C MET A 84 -14.67 5.75 -1.80
N LYS A 85 -15.17 6.38 -0.72
CA LYS A 85 -15.88 7.66 -0.85
C LYS A 85 -14.91 8.70 -1.39
N LYS A 86 -15.39 9.57 -2.28
CA LYS A 86 -14.58 10.67 -2.78
C LYS A 86 -14.18 11.54 -1.60
N CYS A 87 -12.89 11.75 -1.39
CA CYS A 87 -12.43 12.75 -0.43
C CYS A 87 -13.02 14.10 -0.87
N PRO A 88 -13.63 14.89 0.04
CA PRO A 88 -14.06 16.23 -0.31
C PRO A 88 -12.86 17.02 -0.85
N GLN A 89 -13.07 17.86 -1.87
CA GLN A 89 -12.01 18.70 -2.40
C GLN A 89 -11.69 19.76 -1.37
N LEU A 90 -10.68 19.49 -0.54
CA LEU A 90 -10.22 20.40 0.48
C LEU A 90 -9.27 21.40 -0.17
N ALA A 91 -9.63 22.68 -0.16
CA ALA A 91 -8.72 23.75 -0.56
C ALA A 91 -7.44 23.69 0.29
N GLN A 92 -6.29 24.08 -0.29
CA GLN A 92 -4.99 24.09 0.38
C GLN A 92 -5.05 24.80 1.75
N ALA A 93 -5.82 25.90 1.84
CA ALA A 93 -6.06 26.65 3.07
C ALA A 93 -6.73 25.81 4.18
N TYR A 94 -7.76 25.04 3.82
CA TYR A 94 -8.47 24.17 4.77
C TYR A 94 -7.58 23.05 5.32
N ASN A 95 -6.67 22.50 4.49
CA ASN A 95 -5.68 21.53 4.96
C ASN A 95 -4.69 22.17 5.96
N GLY A 96 -4.29 23.42 5.72
CA GLY A 96 -3.42 24.19 6.61
C GLY A 96 -4.06 24.49 7.97
N GLU A 97 -5.33 24.90 7.97
CA GLU A 97 -6.10 25.18 9.19
C GLU A 97 -6.32 23.92 10.03
N ARG A 98 -6.61 22.77 9.41
CA ARG A 98 -6.74 21.49 10.13
C ARG A 98 -5.42 21.03 10.75
N LEU A 99 -4.30 21.23 10.05
CA LEU A 99 -2.98 20.94 10.59
C LEU A 99 -2.60 21.89 11.74
N CYS A 100 -2.98 23.16 11.64
CA CYS A 100 -2.81 24.16 12.70
C CYS A 100 -3.63 23.78 13.94
N TRP A 101 -4.92 23.47 13.76
CA TRP A 101 -5.80 23.02 14.82
C TRP A 101 -5.26 21.76 15.51
N ALA A 102 -4.81 20.76 14.74
CA ALA A 102 -4.19 19.56 15.31
C ALA A 102 -2.92 19.89 16.10
N ARG A 103 -2.05 20.79 15.61
CA ARG A 103 -0.84 21.20 16.36
C ARG A 103 -1.16 21.90 17.68
N ILE A 104 -2.21 22.73 17.70
CA ILE A 104 -2.59 23.51 18.88
C ILE A 104 -3.29 22.64 19.92
N PHE A 105 -4.27 21.84 19.49
CA PHE A 105 -5.17 21.12 20.40
C PHE A 105 -4.78 19.66 20.64
N MET A 106 -4.06 19.02 19.72
CA MET A 106 -3.64 17.63 19.84
C MET A 106 -2.14 17.56 20.15
N ARG A 107 -1.64 18.46 21.00
CA ARG A 107 -0.24 18.55 21.46
C ARG A 107 0.25 17.16 21.91
N CYS A 108 0.81 16.39 20.99
CA CYS A 108 1.43 15.10 21.27
C CYS A 108 2.89 15.40 21.60
N ASP A 109 3.20 15.46 22.90
CA ASP A 109 4.57 15.33 23.39
C ASP A 109 5.22 14.01 22.89
#